data_AF-A0A7Y2KUH9-F1
#
_entry.id   AF-A0A7Y2KUH9-F1
#
_cell.length_a   1.000
_cell.length_b   1.000
_cell.length_c   1.000
_cell.angle_alpha   90.00
_cell.angle_beta   90.00
_cell.angle_gamma   90.00
#
_symmetry.space_group_name_H-M   'P 1'
#
loop_
_entity.id
_entity.type
_entity.pdbx_description
1 polymer ?
#
loop_
_entity_poly.entity_id
_entity_poly.type
_entity_poly.pdbx_seq_one_letter_code
_entity_poly.pdbx_strand_id
1 'polypeptide(L)'
;MTTTPIRNLVLMLNAAAQRQDAIEAAEKRDDLSREEWAPASRVWSRQQEALSSAIIAEPPQTFDDVLAVLTELAGRHDLITGQGEDATARELRDLGEMTAVAVKNCAVRLATLFRPDDEPTEAQHQALVWVSKQVEQWLPQAEGR
;
A
#
# COMPACT_ATOMS: atom_id res chain seq x y z
N MET A 1 -3.30 -22.36 9.67
CA MET A 1 -2.75 -20.99 9.69
C MET A 1 -3.90 -20.03 9.97
N THR A 2 -3.84 -19.28 11.06
CA THR A 2 -4.79 -18.19 11.34
C THR A 2 -4.49 -17.03 10.40
N THR A 3 -5.47 -16.58 9.64
CA THR A 3 -5.35 -15.42 8.73
C THR A 3 -5.40 -14.13 9.54
N THR A 4 -4.46 -13.21 9.31
CA THR A 4 -4.48 -11.87 9.91
C THR A 4 -5.49 -10.97 9.19
N PRO A 5 -6.00 -9.89 9.82
CA PRO A 5 -6.87 -8.92 9.16
C PRO A 5 -6.24 -8.35 7.88
N ILE A 6 -4.96 -7.96 7.93
CA ILE A 6 -4.22 -7.45 6.77
C ILE A 6 -4.15 -8.48 5.65
N ARG A 7 -3.89 -9.76 5.95
CA ARG A 7 -3.86 -10.80 4.94
C ARG A 7 -5.22 -10.98 4.25
N ASN A 8 -6.32 -10.85 4.97
CA ASN A 8 -7.66 -10.86 4.37
C ASN A 8 -7.89 -9.63 3.48
N LEU A 9 -7.48 -8.44 3.91
CA LEU A 9 -7.57 -7.22 3.12
C LEU A 9 -6.75 -7.31 1.83
N VAL A 10 -5.52 -7.84 1.89
CA VAL A 10 -4.66 -8.07 0.72
C VAL A 10 -5.32 -9.04 -0.27
N LEU A 11 -5.93 -10.14 0.23
CA LEU A 11 -6.66 -11.07 -0.64
C LEU A 11 -7.85 -10.38 -1.32
N MET A 12 -8.59 -9.53 -0.60
CA MET A 12 -9.68 -8.74 -1.17
C MET A 12 -9.19 -7.72 -2.19
N LEU A 13 -8.05 -7.06 -1.93
CA LEU A 13 -7.43 -6.11 -2.85
C LEU A 13 -7.02 -6.79 -4.16
N ASN A 14 -6.35 -7.93 -4.07
CA ASN A 14 -5.97 -8.73 -5.24
C ASN A 14 -7.20 -9.16 -6.05
N ALA A 15 -8.28 -9.57 -5.39
CA ALA A 15 -9.52 -9.91 -6.06
C ALA A 15 -10.15 -8.69 -6.77
N ALA A 16 -10.14 -7.52 -6.13
CA ALA A 16 -10.63 -6.28 -6.73
C ALA A 16 -9.79 -5.85 -7.95
N ALA A 17 -8.46 -5.96 -7.87
CA ALA A 17 -7.55 -5.68 -8.98
C ALA A 17 -7.82 -6.63 -10.17
N GLN A 18 -7.95 -7.94 -9.93
CA GLN A 18 -8.29 -8.90 -10.99
C GLN A 18 -9.64 -8.59 -11.65
N ARG A 19 -10.61 -8.05 -10.91
CA ARG A 19 -11.91 -7.65 -11.46
C ARG A 19 -11.80 -6.39 -12.31
N GLN A 20 -10.99 -5.42 -11.89
CA GLN A 20 -10.69 -4.23 -12.69
C GLN A 20 -10.04 -4.62 -14.02
N ASP A 21 -9.00 -5.46 -13.98
CA ASP A 21 -8.29 -5.93 -15.18
C ASP A 21 -9.24 -6.65 -16.14
N ALA A 22 -10.17 -7.45 -15.61
CA ALA A 22 -11.16 -8.16 -16.42
C ALA A 22 -12.13 -7.19 -17.13
N ILE A 23 -12.53 -6.12 -16.47
CA ILE A 23 -13.42 -5.09 -17.03
C ILE A 23 -12.70 -4.27 -18.11
N GLU A 24 -11.44 -3.90 -17.87
CA GLU A 24 -10.61 -3.22 -18.87
C GLU A 24 -10.35 -4.12 -20.09
N ALA A 25 -10.11 -5.40 -19.88
CA ALA A 25 -9.94 -6.36 -20.97
C ALA A 25 -11.25 -6.56 -21.76
N ALA A 26 -12.40 -6.56 -21.11
CA ALA A 26 -13.71 -6.66 -21.75
C ALA A 26 -14.03 -5.43 -22.61
N GLU A 27 -13.74 -4.21 -22.14
CA GLU A 27 -13.86 -2.99 -22.95
C GLU A 27 -12.94 -3.05 -24.18
N LYS A 28 -11.68 -3.46 -24.02
CA LYS A 28 -10.73 -3.59 -25.15
C LYS A 28 -11.17 -4.61 -26.20
N ARG A 29 -11.97 -5.61 -25.83
CA ARG A 29 -12.55 -6.59 -26.76
C ARG A 29 -13.91 -6.18 -27.30
N ASP A 30 -14.43 -5.02 -26.92
CA ASP A 30 -15.76 -4.52 -27.27
C ASP A 30 -16.90 -5.39 -26.71
N ASP A 31 -16.62 -6.14 -25.63
CA ASP A 31 -17.62 -6.95 -24.90
C ASP A 31 -18.51 -6.08 -23.99
N LEU A 32 -18.06 -4.85 -23.70
CA LEU A 32 -18.75 -3.86 -22.88
C LEU A 32 -18.72 -2.51 -23.58
N SER A 33 -19.87 -1.85 -23.66
CA SER A 33 -19.91 -0.47 -24.12
C SER A 33 -19.25 0.48 -23.12
N ARG A 34 -18.83 1.66 -23.58
CA ARG A 34 -18.24 2.68 -22.68
C ARG A 34 -19.19 3.14 -21.57
N GLU A 35 -20.50 3.12 -21.83
CA GLU A 35 -21.54 3.46 -20.85
C GLU A 35 -21.66 2.41 -19.73
N GLU A 36 -21.34 1.15 -20.01
CA GLU A 36 -21.31 0.05 -19.04
C GLU A 36 -19.96 -0.04 -18.32
N TRP A 37 -18.87 0.15 -19.07
CA TRP A 37 -17.51 0.10 -18.54
C TRP A 37 -17.23 1.21 -17.51
N ALA A 38 -17.58 2.46 -17.84
CA ALA A 38 -17.25 3.61 -17.00
C ALA A 38 -17.77 3.50 -15.55
N PRO A 39 -19.04 3.14 -15.29
CA PRO A 39 -19.51 2.95 -13.91
C PRO A 39 -18.85 1.73 -13.25
N ALA A 40 -18.64 0.63 -13.97
CA ALA A 40 -18.03 -0.57 -13.41
C ALA A 40 -16.58 -0.32 -12.97
N SER A 41 -15.76 0.29 -13.84
CA SER A 41 -14.38 0.68 -13.57
C SER A 41 -14.28 1.61 -12.34
N ARG A 42 -15.18 2.60 -12.23
CA ARG A 42 -15.22 3.49 -11.06
C ARG A 42 -15.49 2.77 -9.74
N VAL A 43 -16.37 1.77 -9.74
CA VAL A 43 -16.70 1.01 -8.52
C VAL A 43 -15.48 0.24 -8.02
N TRP A 44 -14.79 -0.46 -8.91
CA TRP A 44 -13.63 -1.27 -8.54
C TRP A 44 -12.42 -0.41 -8.21
N SER A 45 -12.20 0.70 -8.90
CA SER A 45 -11.19 1.68 -8.53
C SER A 45 -11.40 2.16 -7.09
N ARG A 46 -12.61 2.63 -6.74
CA ARG A 46 -12.93 3.05 -5.36
C ARG A 46 -12.74 1.94 -4.34
N GLN A 47 -13.10 0.70 -4.69
CA GLN A 47 -12.92 -0.44 -3.81
C GLN A 47 -11.43 -0.71 -3.53
N GLN A 48 -10.57 -0.62 -4.54
CA GLN A 48 -9.13 -0.75 -4.37
C GLN A 48 -8.58 0.36 -3.45
N GLU A 49 -8.98 1.62 -3.65
CA GLU A 49 -8.53 2.73 -2.80
C GLU A 49 -8.93 2.53 -1.32
N ALA A 50 -10.16 2.09 -1.09
CA ALA A 50 -10.64 1.80 0.26
C ALA A 50 -9.86 0.66 0.92
N LEU A 51 -9.54 -0.40 0.16
CA LEU A 51 -8.78 -1.54 0.65
C LEU A 51 -7.32 -1.19 0.95
N SER A 52 -6.64 -0.46 0.07
CA SER A 52 -5.26 0.01 0.33
C SER A 52 -5.22 0.92 1.57
N SER A 53 -6.18 1.84 1.72
CA SER A 53 -6.27 2.69 2.91
C SER A 53 -6.50 1.88 4.18
N ALA A 54 -7.35 0.84 4.12
CA ALA A 54 -7.59 -0.05 5.25
C ALA A 54 -6.36 -0.88 5.63
N ILE A 55 -5.59 -1.37 4.64
CA ILE A 55 -4.33 -2.07 4.89
C ILE A 55 -3.36 -1.14 5.62
N ILE A 56 -3.17 0.08 5.13
CA ILE A 56 -2.24 1.07 5.70
C ILE A 56 -2.59 1.41 7.17
N ALA A 57 -3.88 1.51 7.48
CA ALA A 57 -4.35 1.88 8.81
C ALA A 57 -4.29 0.73 9.83
N GLU A 58 -4.29 -0.53 9.39
CA GLU A 58 -4.39 -1.69 10.28
C GLU A 58 -3.05 -1.96 10.99
N PRO A 59 -3.05 -2.20 12.31
CA PRO A 59 -1.84 -2.59 13.04
C PRO A 59 -1.31 -3.97 12.61
N PRO A 60 -0.06 -4.09 12.12
CA PRO A 60 0.47 -5.36 11.65
C PRO A 60 0.69 -6.37 12.77
N GLN A 61 0.39 -7.65 12.51
CA GLN A 61 0.53 -8.72 13.50
C GLN A 61 1.73 -9.63 13.24
N THR A 62 2.28 -9.62 12.04
CA THR A 62 3.42 -10.45 11.63
C THR A 62 4.39 -9.62 10.81
N PHE A 63 5.56 -10.19 10.50
CA PHE A 63 6.50 -9.53 9.60
C PHE A 63 5.90 -9.37 8.19
N ASP A 64 5.17 -10.38 7.70
CA ASP A 64 4.48 -10.32 6.41
C ASP A 64 3.43 -9.20 6.38
N ASP A 65 2.71 -8.97 7.49
CA ASP A 65 1.78 -7.85 7.60
C ASP A 65 2.50 -6.50 7.53
N VAL A 66 3.67 -6.38 8.17
CA VAL A 66 4.51 -5.17 8.10
C VAL A 66 4.89 -4.90 6.64
N LEU A 67 5.34 -5.92 5.92
CA LEU A 67 5.66 -5.78 4.51
C LEU A 67 4.44 -5.36 3.69
N ALA A 68 3.28 -5.99 3.89
CA ALA A 68 2.06 -5.63 3.18
C ALA A 68 1.67 -4.16 3.40
N VAL A 69 1.72 -3.66 4.64
CA VAL A 69 1.45 -2.25 4.97
C VAL A 69 2.42 -1.31 4.26
N LEU A 70 3.72 -1.61 4.32
CA LEU A 70 4.75 -0.74 3.74
C LEU A 70 4.74 -0.78 2.21
N THR A 71 4.43 -1.92 1.60
CA THR A 71 4.24 -2.04 0.15
C THR A 71 3.04 -1.25 -0.34
N GLU A 72 1.90 -1.32 0.35
CA GLU A 72 0.73 -0.51 -0.02
C GLU A 72 0.98 0.99 0.14
N LEU A 73 1.65 1.39 1.22
CA LEU A 73 2.08 2.78 1.40
C LEU A 73 3.00 3.22 0.25
N ALA A 74 3.93 2.36 -0.17
CA ALA A 74 4.83 2.65 -1.28
C ALA A 74 4.09 2.91 -2.59
N GLY A 75 3.18 2.01 -2.96
CA GLY A 75 2.37 2.18 -4.16
C GLY A 75 1.52 3.45 -4.12
N ARG A 76 0.99 3.82 -2.95
CA ARG A 76 0.22 5.07 -2.79
C ARG A 76 1.10 6.31 -2.91
N HIS A 77 2.30 6.26 -2.36
CA HIS A 77 3.27 7.34 -2.48
C HIS A 77 3.65 7.55 -3.95
N ASP A 78 4.07 6.50 -4.65
CA ASP A 78 4.44 6.56 -6.07
C ASP A 78 3.29 7.09 -6.94
N LEU A 79 2.05 6.66 -6.69
CA LEU A 79 0.88 7.13 -7.41
C LEU A 79 0.67 8.64 -7.24
N ILE A 80 0.76 9.15 -6.01
CA ILE A 80 0.50 10.57 -5.72
C ILE A 80 1.69 11.43 -6.16
N THR A 81 2.93 11.03 -5.86
CA THR A 81 4.10 11.83 -6.25
C THR A 81 4.42 11.73 -7.74
N GLY A 82 4.03 10.63 -8.40
CA GLY A 82 4.12 10.48 -9.84
C GLY A 82 3.22 11.45 -10.63
N GLN A 83 2.22 12.05 -9.98
CA GLN A 83 1.40 13.12 -10.55
C GLN A 83 2.13 14.48 -10.59
N GLY A 84 3.29 14.62 -9.93
CA GLY A 84 4.06 15.85 -9.91
C GLY A 84 3.25 17.04 -9.37
N GLU A 85 3.12 18.10 -10.16
CA GLU A 85 2.36 19.31 -9.80
C GLU A 85 0.84 19.10 -9.82
N ASP A 86 0.34 18.01 -10.40
CA ASP A 86 -1.09 17.70 -10.47
C ASP A 86 -1.64 17.10 -9.17
N ALA A 87 -0.77 16.68 -8.24
CA ALA A 87 -1.18 16.18 -6.94
C ALA A 87 -1.85 17.29 -6.13
N THR A 88 -3.09 17.06 -5.69
CA THR A 88 -3.82 18.07 -4.92
C THR A 88 -3.23 18.22 -3.52
N ALA A 89 -3.34 19.43 -2.96
CA ALA A 89 -2.93 19.69 -1.56
C ALA A 89 -3.65 18.78 -0.55
N ARG A 90 -4.81 18.23 -0.91
CA ARG A 90 -5.52 17.24 -0.08
C ARG A 90 -4.83 15.88 -0.14
N GLU A 91 -4.54 15.37 -1.33
CA GLU A 91 -3.86 14.07 -1.51
C GLU A 91 -2.50 14.04 -0.80
N LEU A 92 -1.74 15.13 -0.86
CA LEU A 92 -0.47 15.25 -0.15
C LEU A 92 -0.64 15.22 1.38
N ARG A 93 -1.70 15.84 1.92
CA ARG A 93 -2.02 15.76 3.35
C ARG A 93 -2.44 14.35 3.75
N ASP A 94 -3.35 13.75 2.99
CA ASP A 94 -3.85 12.39 3.24
C ASP A 94 -2.67 11.39 3.20
N LEU A 95 -1.74 11.54 2.24
CA LEU A 95 -0.51 10.75 2.16
C LEU A 95 0.40 10.93 3.39
N GLY A 96 0.57 12.17 3.87
CA GLY A 96 1.34 12.44 5.08
C GLY A 96 0.73 11.80 6.32
N GLU A 97 -0.60 11.85 6.46
CA GLU A 97 -1.32 11.20 7.56
C GLU A 97 -1.20 9.67 7.50
N MET A 98 -1.40 9.08 6.31
CA MET A 98 -1.21 7.66 6.06
C MET A 98 0.22 7.21 6.39
N THR A 99 1.22 7.96 5.95
CA THR A 99 2.64 7.69 6.24
C THR A 99 2.90 7.68 7.74
N ALA A 100 2.41 8.68 8.47
CA ALA A 100 2.61 8.77 9.92
C ALA A 100 1.99 7.58 10.67
N VAL A 101 0.79 7.14 10.25
CA VAL A 101 0.11 5.97 10.84
C VAL A 101 0.87 4.67 10.52
N ALA A 102 1.18 4.42 9.26
CA ALA A 102 1.82 3.18 8.83
C ALA A 102 3.21 3.02 9.47
N VAL A 103 4.05 4.05 9.38
CA VAL A 103 5.42 4.01 9.94
C VAL A 103 5.38 3.75 11.44
N LYS A 104 4.49 4.42 12.18
CA LYS A 104 4.33 4.20 13.62
C LYS A 104 3.93 2.77 13.93
N ASN A 105 2.89 2.24 13.27
CA ASN A 105 2.39 0.89 13.49
C ASN A 105 3.46 -0.17 13.15
N CYS A 106 4.15 -0.01 12.02
CA CYS A 106 5.21 -0.90 11.57
C CYS A 106 6.43 -0.87 12.48
N ALA A 107 6.89 0.32 12.91
CA ALA A 107 8.03 0.46 13.81
C ALA A 107 7.78 -0.21 15.17
N VAL A 108 6.60 0.03 15.76
CA VAL A 108 6.18 -0.64 17.00
C VAL A 108 6.19 -2.16 16.81
N ARG A 109 5.67 -2.66 15.68
CA ARG A 109 5.63 -4.10 15.44
C ARG A 109 7.01 -4.71 15.24
N LEU A 110 7.85 -4.10 14.40
CA LEU A 110 9.23 -4.56 14.16
C LEU A 110 10.03 -4.62 15.46
N ALA A 111 9.90 -3.60 16.33
CA ALA A 111 10.56 -3.60 17.64
C ALA A 111 10.10 -4.74 18.57
N THR A 112 8.88 -5.27 18.37
CA THR A 112 8.38 -6.43 19.13
C THR A 112 8.69 -7.78 18.48
N LEU A 113 8.96 -7.80 17.18
CA LEU A 113 9.21 -9.03 16.41
C LEU A 113 10.67 -9.49 16.52
N PHE A 114 11.60 -8.55 16.65
CA PHE A 114 13.00 -8.88 16.88
C PHE A 114 13.31 -8.72 18.35
N ARG A 115 13.78 -9.81 18.99
CA ARG A 115 14.51 -9.67 20.25
C ARG A 115 15.84 -8.98 19.94
N PRO A 116 16.42 -8.23 20.89
CA PRO A 116 17.74 -7.62 20.71
C PRO A 116 18.83 -8.61 20.27
N ASP A 117 18.66 -9.89 20.61
CA ASP A 117 19.62 -10.97 20.34
C ASP A 117 19.21 -11.89 19.16
N ASP A 118 18.03 -11.70 18.57
CA ASP A 118 17.59 -12.47 17.39
C ASP A 118 17.86 -11.64 16.13
N GLU A 119 18.80 -12.09 15.30
CA GLU A 119 19.06 -11.49 13.99
C GLU A 119 17.90 -11.78 13.02
N PRO A 120 17.45 -10.79 12.21
CA PRO A 120 16.52 -11.05 11.12
C PRO A 120 17.07 -12.10 10.16
N THR A 121 16.19 -12.92 9.59
CA THR A 121 16.60 -13.75 8.46
C THR A 121 17.05 -12.88 7.28
N GLU A 122 17.95 -13.38 6.44
CA GLU A 122 18.45 -12.64 5.26
C GLU A 122 17.30 -12.10 4.39
N ALA A 123 16.24 -12.89 4.18
CA ALA A 123 15.07 -12.45 3.41
C ALA A 123 14.35 -11.25 4.05
N GLN A 124 14.22 -11.24 5.38
CA GLN A 124 13.63 -10.13 6.12
C GLN A 124 14.54 -8.90 6.08
N HIS A 125 15.86 -9.09 6.18
CA HIS A 125 16.83 -8.03 6.06
C HIS A 125 16.77 -7.35 4.69
N GLN A 126 16.79 -8.13 3.60
CA GLN A 126 16.68 -7.61 2.24
C GLN A 126 15.37 -6.85 2.01
N ALA A 127 14.25 -7.33 2.56
CA ALA A 127 12.97 -6.65 2.47
C ALA A 127 12.99 -5.30 3.20
N LEU A 128 13.56 -5.23 4.41
CA LEU A 128 13.72 -3.97 5.15
C LEU A 128 14.65 -2.99 4.44
N VAL A 129 15.76 -3.47 3.85
CA VAL A 129 16.67 -2.64 3.05
C VAL A 129 15.96 -2.05 1.84
N TRP A 130 15.15 -2.86 1.14
CA TRP A 130 14.35 -2.37 0.02
C TRP A 130 13.37 -1.28 0.45
N VAL A 131 12.61 -1.49 1.54
CA VAL A 131 11.68 -0.49 2.05
C VAL A 131 12.41 0.78 2.51
N SER A 132 13.56 0.65 3.18
CA SER A 132 14.35 1.81 3.63
C SER A 132 14.73 2.72 2.47
N LYS A 133 15.16 2.14 1.34
CA LYS A 133 15.48 2.90 0.12
C LYS A 133 14.28 3.65 -0.44
N GLN A 134 13.09 3.06 -0.36
CA GLN A 134 11.85 3.72 -0.78
C GLN A 134 11.53 4.90 0.13
N VAL A 135 11.61 4.70 1.46
CA VAL A 135 11.37 5.76 2.45
C VAL A 135 12.37 6.93 2.33
N GLU A 136 13.66 6.64 2.07
CA GLU A 136 14.68 7.67 1.84
C GLU A 136 14.41 8.53 0.60
N GLN A 137 13.77 7.97 -0.43
CA GLN A 137 13.34 8.72 -1.60
C GLN A 137 12.14 9.64 -1.29
N TRP A 138 11.26 9.20 -0.41
CA TRP A 138 10.04 9.92 -0.02
C TRP A 138 10.28 11.04 0.99
N LEU A 139 11.24 10.81 1.89
CA LEU A 139 11.68 11.75 2.90
C LEU A 139 13.11 12.15 2.56
N PRO A 140 13.34 13.02 1.55
CA PRO A 140 14.66 13.59 1.36
C PRO A 140 15.07 14.15 2.71
N GLN A 141 16.20 13.65 3.20
CA GLN A 141 16.70 13.89 4.56
C GLN A 141 16.32 15.30 4.95
N ALA A 142 15.55 15.45 6.04
CA ALA A 142 15.27 16.76 6.60
C ALA A 142 16.60 17.51 6.68
N GLU A 143 16.85 18.38 5.70
CA GLU A 143 18.11 19.09 5.60
C GLU A 143 18.25 19.88 6.89
N GLY A 144 19.42 19.72 7.51
CA GLY A 144 19.66 19.96 8.92
C GLY A 144 18.97 21.20 9.48
N ARG A 145 18.27 20.99 10.60
CA ARG A 145 18.17 22.04 11.63
C ARG A 145 19.52 22.25 12.29
#